data_AF-A0A9P8JPD6-F1
#
_entry.id   AF-A0A9P8JPD6-F1
#
_cell.length_a   1.000
_cell.length_b   1.000
_cell.length_c   1.000
_cell.angle_alpha   90.00
_cell.angle_beta   90.00
_cell.angle_gamma   90.00
#
_symmetry.space_group_name_H-M   'P 1'
#
loop_
_entity.id
_entity.type
_entity.pdbx_description
1 polymer ?
#
loop_
_entity_poly.entity_id
_entity_poly.type
_entity_poly.pdbx_seq_one_letter_code
_entity_poly.pdbx_strand_id
1 'polypeptide(L)'
;MYPSAWNYMDKAKYDPNDEHPDLSWDDKQRTLFWRGGTSEGVSSFTGAWKGMARQRFMHLANNIASTLPAQPVLLPYPFASKRKKLAYVDVPASELTKHVSVDVKLVEHIVRCGGIDCEDQERHFAPMVPPTDFQTHWSYRYLLDLDGAAFSGRFIPFLQSRSLPFKAALFREWWDDRLTPWLHFVPLDLRGHGFWATLVYFMGLEGKVQGKQVMLPAHDKQAEYIAEAGREWSNKVLRKEDMEIYMFRLLLEWGRMTDDKRDELGLGVEEAERIGKEWVKGGKMYYDDKHT
;
A
#
# COMPACT_ATOMS: atom_id res chain seq x y z
N MET A 1 17.07 8.85 -4.49
CA MET A 1 16.39 7.75 -5.20
C MET A 1 15.85 8.27 -6.51
N TYR A 2 15.50 7.43 -7.49
CA TYR A 2 15.04 7.88 -8.81
C TYR A 2 13.78 7.13 -9.24
N PRO A 3 12.95 7.71 -10.12
CA PRO A 3 11.77 7.02 -10.64
C PRO A 3 12.16 5.75 -11.39
N SER A 4 11.43 4.66 -11.15
CA SER A 4 11.75 3.39 -11.79
C SER A 4 11.32 3.38 -13.26
N ALA A 5 12.16 2.81 -14.13
CA ALA A 5 11.80 2.52 -15.52
C ALA A 5 10.53 1.67 -15.62
N TRP A 6 10.23 0.85 -14.60
CA TRP A 6 9.00 0.06 -14.54
C TRP A 6 7.74 0.93 -14.56
N ASN A 7 7.76 2.07 -13.86
CA ASN A 7 6.65 3.03 -13.87
C ASN A 7 6.56 3.78 -15.20
N TYR A 8 7.70 4.11 -15.83
CA TYR A 8 7.72 4.74 -17.16
C TYR A 8 7.16 3.86 -18.27
N MET A 9 7.48 2.56 -18.22
CA MET A 9 7.09 1.57 -19.22
C MET A 9 5.67 1.02 -19.01
N ASP A 10 4.90 1.57 -18.07
CA ASP A 10 3.53 1.16 -17.77
C ASP A 10 3.36 -0.35 -17.55
N LYS A 11 4.34 -0.99 -16.88
CA LYS A 11 4.30 -2.44 -16.61
C LYS A 11 3.12 -2.87 -15.74
N ALA A 12 2.60 -1.95 -14.93
CA ALA A 12 1.20 -1.93 -14.52
C ALA A 12 0.63 -0.53 -14.77
N LYS A 13 -0.58 -0.49 -15.31
CA LYS A 13 -1.22 0.74 -15.75
C LYS A 13 -2.62 0.84 -15.15
N TYR A 14 -2.99 2.04 -14.71
CA TYR A 14 -4.38 2.39 -14.48
C TYR A 14 -5.06 2.66 -15.83
N ASP A 15 -5.91 1.74 -16.26
CA ASP A 15 -6.58 1.78 -17.56
C ASP A 15 -8.02 1.22 -17.49
N PRO A 16 -8.91 1.85 -16.68
CA PRO A 16 -10.30 1.42 -16.59
C PRO A 16 -10.99 1.44 -17.96
N ASN A 17 -11.86 0.48 -18.19
CA ASN A 17 -12.58 0.30 -19.46
C ASN A 17 -13.98 -0.29 -19.18
N ASP A 18 -14.75 -0.55 -20.23
CA ASP A 18 -16.14 -1.04 -20.09
C ASP A 18 -16.24 -2.40 -19.38
N GLU A 19 -15.24 -3.27 -19.51
CA GLU A 19 -15.18 -4.57 -18.84
C GLU A 19 -14.68 -4.45 -17.39
N HIS A 20 -13.81 -3.47 -17.13
CA HIS A 20 -13.19 -3.22 -15.84
C HIS A 20 -13.31 -1.73 -15.44
N PRO A 21 -14.54 -1.24 -15.17
CA PRO A 21 -14.74 0.15 -14.83
C PRO A 21 -14.21 0.45 -13.43
N ASP A 22 -13.69 1.67 -13.26
CA ASP A 22 -13.38 2.21 -11.94
C ASP A 22 -14.65 2.80 -11.32
N LEU A 23 -15.41 1.91 -10.69
CA LEU A 23 -16.72 2.21 -10.11
C LEU A 23 -16.66 3.31 -9.04
N SER A 24 -17.82 3.88 -8.70
CA SER A 24 -17.92 4.76 -7.54
C SER A 24 -17.61 3.99 -6.25
N TRP A 25 -17.22 4.68 -5.17
CA TRP A 25 -16.86 4.04 -3.90
C TRP A 25 -17.97 3.10 -3.39
N ASP A 26 -19.22 3.54 -3.45
CA ASP A 26 -20.36 2.80 -2.95
C ASP A 26 -20.64 1.53 -3.78
N ASP A 27 -20.38 1.57 -5.08
CA ASP A 27 -20.58 0.44 -6.01
C ASP A 27 -19.45 -0.59 -5.98
N LYS A 28 -18.28 -0.25 -5.43
CA LYS A 28 -17.17 -1.19 -5.26
C LYS A 28 -17.45 -2.23 -4.19
N GLN A 29 -16.93 -3.43 -4.38
CA GLN A 29 -16.94 -4.51 -3.39
C GLN A 29 -16.15 -4.12 -2.14
N ARG A 30 -16.78 -4.23 -0.96
CA ARG A 30 -16.13 -3.97 0.34
C ARG A 30 -15.24 -5.15 0.74
N THR A 31 -14.15 -5.36 0.01
CA THR A 31 -13.19 -6.45 0.20
C THR A 31 -11.78 -5.91 0.02
N LEU A 32 -10.83 -6.41 0.84
CA LEU A 32 -9.40 -6.21 0.59
C LEU A 32 -8.94 -7.20 -0.47
N PHE A 33 -8.50 -6.69 -1.61
CA PHE A 33 -8.12 -7.51 -2.75
C PHE A 33 -6.62 -7.50 -3.03
N TRP A 34 -6.09 -8.67 -3.40
CA TRP A 34 -4.72 -8.84 -3.89
C TRP A 34 -4.55 -10.11 -4.73
N ARG A 35 -3.83 -9.97 -5.84
CA ARG A 35 -3.28 -11.07 -6.63
C ARG A 35 -1.81 -10.79 -6.94
N GLY A 36 -0.96 -11.81 -6.81
CA GLY A 36 0.45 -11.71 -7.17
C GLY A 36 1.22 -13.00 -6.91
N GLY A 37 2.39 -13.13 -7.55
CA GLY A 37 3.32 -14.25 -7.32
C GLY A 37 4.29 -13.99 -6.17
N THR A 38 5.10 -14.99 -5.83
CA THR A 38 6.17 -14.92 -4.81
C THR A 38 7.44 -14.29 -5.39
N SER A 39 7.36 -13.04 -5.84
CA SER A 39 8.49 -12.39 -6.53
C SER A 39 9.54 -11.79 -5.62
N GLU A 40 9.29 -11.60 -4.31
CA GLU A 40 10.35 -11.21 -3.38
C GLU A 40 11.28 -12.34 -2.99
N GLY A 41 12.48 -11.97 -2.53
CA GLY A 41 13.43 -12.90 -1.91
C GLY A 41 13.81 -14.09 -2.79
N VAL A 42 14.52 -15.04 -2.18
CA VAL A 42 14.69 -16.43 -2.64
C VAL A 42 14.79 -17.31 -1.40
N SER A 43 14.07 -18.43 -1.34
CA SER A 43 14.18 -19.42 -0.24
C SER A 43 14.58 -20.78 -0.77
N SER A 44 15.79 -21.23 -0.46
CA SER A 44 16.30 -22.53 -0.91
C SER A 44 16.76 -23.37 0.27
N PHE A 45 16.06 -24.46 0.56
CA PHE A 45 16.38 -25.42 1.64
C PHE A 45 16.48 -24.82 3.07
N THR A 46 15.89 -23.66 3.33
CA THR A 46 16.06 -22.94 4.62
C THR A 46 14.75 -22.64 5.33
N GLY A 47 13.62 -22.71 4.64
CA GLY A 47 12.34 -22.25 5.15
C GLY A 47 12.24 -20.73 5.35
N ALA A 48 13.18 -19.94 4.82
CA ALA A 48 13.22 -18.48 4.95
C ALA A 48 11.97 -17.79 4.40
N TRP A 49 11.27 -18.42 3.45
CA TRP A 49 9.99 -17.95 2.90
C TRP A 49 8.94 -17.63 3.97
N LYS A 50 8.97 -18.27 5.13
CA LYS A 50 8.04 -18.00 6.26
C LYS A 50 8.17 -16.55 6.79
N GLY A 51 9.32 -15.92 6.57
CA GLY A 51 9.58 -14.53 6.95
C GLY A 51 9.32 -13.50 5.84
N MET A 52 9.07 -13.93 4.60
CA MET A 52 8.88 -13.02 3.46
C MET A 52 7.53 -12.32 3.50
N ALA A 53 7.46 -11.08 3.01
CA ALA A 53 6.34 -10.18 3.26
C ALA A 53 5.01 -10.70 2.67
N ARG A 54 4.96 -11.03 1.38
CA ARG A 54 3.82 -11.63 0.71
C ARG A 54 3.43 -12.94 1.37
N GLN A 55 4.35 -13.85 1.62
CA GLN A 55 4.06 -15.10 2.32
C GLN A 55 3.41 -14.86 3.69
N ARG A 56 3.91 -13.89 4.48
CA ARG A 56 3.30 -13.53 5.77
C ARG A 56 1.91 -12.93 5.61
N PHE A 57 1.72 -11.95 4.74
CA PHE A 57 0.41 -11.32 4.51
C PHE A 57 -0.61 -12.31 3.92
N MET A 58 -0.14 -13.21 3.07
CA MET A 58 -0.91 -14.34 2.55
C MET A 58 -1.38 -15.27 3.67
N HIS A 59 -0.47 -15.63 4.58
CA HIS A 59 -0.78 -16.44 5.74
C HIS A 59 -1.78 -15.73 6.67
N LEU A 60 -1.55 -14.43 6.97
CA LEU A 60 -2.39 -13.57 7.79
C LEU A 60 -3.82 -13.42 7.27
N ALA A 61 -3.98 -13.16 5.96
CA ALA A 61 -5.28 -12.94 5.34
C ALA A 61 -6.11 -14.22 5.22
N ASN A 62 -5.46 -15.38 5.02
CA ASN A 62 -6.16 -16.63 4.76
C ASN A 62 -6.31 -17.55 5.98
N ASN A 63 -5.71 -17.20 7.14
CA ASN A 63 -5.69 -18.03 8.35
C ASN A 63 -5.33 -19.51 8.04
N ILE A 64 -4.27 -19.68 7.25
CA ILE A 64 -3.86 -21.00 6.75
C ILE A 64 -3.56 -21.92 7.92
N ALA A 65 -4.09 -23.14 7.87
CA ALA A 65 -3.94 -24.18 8.89
C ALA A 65 -4.40 -23.79 10.31
N SER A 66 -5.14 -22.67 10.47
CA SER A 66 -5.54 -22.13 11.78
C SER A 66 -4.36 -21.93 12.76
N THR A 67 -3.16 -21.66 12.23
CA THR A 67 -1.94 -21.49 13.04
C THR A 67 -1.69 -20.04 13.45
N LEU A 68 -2.53 -19.09 12.98
CA LEU A 68 -2.39 -17.70 13.39
C LEU A 68 -2.77 -17.52 14.86
N PRO A 69 -1.98 -16.74 15.63
CA PRO A 69 -2.42 -16.31 16.95
C PRO A 69 -3.67 -15.43 16.81
N ALA A 70 -4.43 -15.35 17.90
CA ALA A 70 -5.54 -14.40 17.99
C ALA A 70 -5.03 -12.98 17.75
N GLN A 71 -5.84 -12.19 17.06
CA GLN A 71 -5.46 -10.87 16.56
C GLN A 71 -6.09 -9.79 17.45
N PRO A 72 -5.30 -8.84 17.95
CA PRO A 72 -5.82 -7.77 18.78
C PRO A 72 -6.65 -6.81 17.92
N VAL A 73 -7.93 -6.66 18.25
CA VAL A 73 -8.85 -5.70 17.62
C VAL A 73 -9.54 -4.85 18.68
N LEU A 74 -10.02 -3.67 18.29
CA LEU A 74 -10.75 -2.77 19.17
C LEU A 74 -12.26 -2.99 19.02
N LEU A 75 -12.89 -3.56 20.05
CA LEU A 75 -14.33 -3.84 20.04
C LEU A 75 -15.10 -2.99 21.08
N PRO A 76 -16.36 -2.62 20.77
CA PRO A 76 -17.22 -1.88 21.70
C PRO A 76 -17.81 -2.80 22.78
N TYR A 77 -18.80 -2.31 23.51
CA TYR A 77 -19.63 -3.15 24.38
C TYR A 77 -20.20 -4.34 23.58
N PRO A 78 -20.24 -5.57 24.13
CA PRO A 78 -20.02 -5.96 25.53
C PRO A 78 -18.58 -6.32 25.92
N PHE A 79 -17.58 -6.04 25.07
CA PHE A 79 -16.17 -6.22 25.43
C PHE A 79 -15.62 -5.01 26.19
N ALA A 80 -16.01 -3.80 25.76
CA ALA A 80 -15.72 -2.58 26.50
C ALA A 80 -16.70 -2.37 27.66
N SER A 81 -16.22 -1.71 28.72
CA SER A 81 -17.01 -1.40 29.91
C SER A 81 -18.20 -0.47 29.65
N LYS A 82 -18.14 0.35 28.59
CA LYS A 82 -19.19 1.31 28.21
C LYS A 82 -19.36 1.34 26.69
N ARG A 83 -20.56 1.62 26.19
CA ARG A 83 -20.86 1.66 24.73
C ARG A 83 -19.99 2.61 23.91
N LYS A 84 -19.57 3.75 24.49
CA LYS A 84 -18.71 4.75 23.82
C LYS A 84 -17.21 4.49 24.02
N LYS A 85 -16.83 3.34 24.58
CA LYS A 85 -15.44 2.94 24.76
C LYS A 85 -15.14 1.74 23.87
N LEU A 86 -13.87 1.61 23.52
CA LEU A 86 -13.32 0.43 22.87
C LEU A 86 -12.39 -0.29 23.85
N ALA A 87 -12.28 -1.60 23.70
CA ALA A 87 -11.33 -2.43 24.44
C ALA A 87 -10.55 -3.31 23.45
N TYR A 88 -9.29 -3.58 23.77
CA TYR A 88 -8.50 -4.58 23.06
C TYR A 88 -9.08 -5.96 23.35
N VAL A 89 -9.32 -6.72 22.30
CA VAL A 89 -9.81 -8.09 22.35
C VAL A 89 -9.01 -8.91 21.36
N ASP A 90 -8.42 -10.00 21.83
CA ASP A 90 -7.75 -10.97 20.97
C ASP A 90 -8.80 -11.88 20.33
N VAL A 91 -9.00 -11.74 19.02
CA VAL A 91 -10.01 -12.48 18.26
C VAL A 91 -9.33 -13.43 17.27
N PRO A 92 -9.70 -14.73 17.23
CA PRO A 92 -9.17 -15.64 16.23
C PRO A 92 -9.40 -15.12 14.80
N ALA A 93 -8.38 -15.20 13.94
CA ALA A 93 -8.50 -14.75 12.56
C ALA A 93 -9.63 -15.48 11.79
N SER A 94 -9.90 -16.75 12.12
CA SER A 94 -11.03 -17.53 11.60
C SER A 94 -12.41 -16.96 11.94
N GLU A 95 -12.51 -16.15 12.99
CA GLU A 95 -13.74 -15.45 13.37
C GLU A 95 -13.82 -14.10 12.66
N LEU A 96 -12.69 -13.40 12.48
CA LEU A 96 -12.62 -12.13 11.75
C LEU A 96 -12.95 -12.31 10.27
N THR A 97 -12.44 -13.35 9.60
CA THR A 97 -12.70 -13.62 8.18
C THR A 97 -14.18 -13.88 7.85
N LYS A 98 -15.02 -14.18 8.86
CA LYS A 98 -16.48 -14.33 8.67
C LYS A 98 -17.19 -13.00 8.52
N HIS A 99 -16.61 -11.93 9.04
CA HIS A 99 -17.23 -10.60 9.15
C HIS A 99 -16.51 -9.54 8.31
N VAL A 100 -15.22 -9.76 8.03
CA VAL A 100 -14.34 -8.84 7.31
C VAL A 100 -13.84 -9.53 6.05
N SER A 101 -14.26 -9.04 4.89
CA SER A 101 -13.99 -9.69 3.61
C SER A 101 -12.56 -9.41 3.12
N VAL A 102 -11.80 -10.48 2.91
CA VAL A 102 -10.46 -10.45 2.33
C VAL A 102 -10.36 -11.46 1.20
N ASP A 103 -9.80 -11.03 0.09
CA ASP A 103 -9.52 -11.86 -1.08
C ASP A 103 -8.08 -11.60 -1.55
N VAL A 104 -7.15 -12.21 -0.82
CA VAL A 104 -5.70 -12.06 -0.99
C VAL A 104 -5.14 -13.43 -1.34
N LYS A 105 -4.72 -13.63 -2.60
CA LYS A 105 -4.31 -14.94 -3.14
C LYS A 105 -3.00 -14.89 -3.92
N LEU A 106 -2.15 -15.91 -3.72
CA LEU A 106 -1.04 -16.17 -4.62
C LEU A 106 -1.58 -16.72 -5.94
N VAL A 107 -0.93 -16.32 -7.04
CA VAL A 107 -1.28 -16.79 -8.38
C VAL A 107 -0.27 -17.77 -8.93
N GLU A 108 -0.74 -18.64 -9.83
CA GLU A 108 0.08 -19.61 -10.56
C GLU A 108 0.79 -20.61 -9.64
N HIS A 109 2.13 -20.57 -9.61
CA HIS A 109 3.02 -21.48 -8.89
C HIS A 109 4.02 -20.70 -8.06
N ILE A 110 4.63 -21.36 -7.06
CA ILE A 110 5.65 -20.73 -6.23
C ILE A 110 6.92 -20.55 -7.07
N VAL A 111 7.36 -19.30 -7.18
CA VAL A 111 8.62 -18.92 -7.81
C VAL A 111 9.62 -18.46 -6.75
N ARG A 112 10.90 -18.33 -7.12
CA ARG A 112 11.98 -17.86 -6.23
C ARG A 112 12.20 -18.79 -5.02
N CYS A 113 12.19 -20.09 -5.28
CA CYS A 113 12.46 -21.12 -4.28
C CYS A 113 13.48 -22.15 -4.81
N GLY A 114 14.02 -22.97 -3.91
CA GLY A 114 14.86 -24.11 -4.26
C GLY A 114 14.70 -25.29 -3.29
N GLY A 115 14.75 -26.50 -3.83
CA GLY A 115 14.62 -27.71 -3.03
C GLY A 115 13.24 -27.88 -2.42
N ILE A 116 13.20 -28.41 -1.19
CA ILE A 116 11.95 -28.70 -0.47
C ILE A 116 11.09 -27.45 -0.21
N ASP A 117 11.71 -26.26 -0.15
CA ASP A 117 11.01 -25.00 0.09
C ASP A 117 9.97 -24.67 -1.01
N CYS A 118 10.13 -25.21 -2.23
CA CYS A 118 9.12 -25.05 -3.29
C CYS A 118 7.87 -25.86 -2.97
N GLU A 119 8.01 -27.16 -2.70
CA GLU A 119 6.90 -28.05 -2.38
C GLU A 119 6.19 -27.65 -1.08
N ASP A 120 6.95 -27.26 -0.06
CA ASP A 120 6.40 -26.82 1.22
C ASP A 120 5.55 -25.56 1.06
N GLN A 121 5.99 -24.59 0.25
CA GLN A 121 5.21 -23.39 -0.04
C GLN A 121 3.97 -23.72 -0.87
N GLU A 122 4.08 -24.56 -1.90
CA GLU A 122 2.93 -24.94 -2.72
C GLU A 122 1.85 -25.63 -1.89
N ARG A 123 2.23 -26.58 -1.03
CA ARG A 123 1.29 -27.23 -0.10
C ARG A 123 0.70 -26.26 0.90
N HIS A 124 1.52 -25.37 1.47
CA HIS A 124 1.08 -24.43 2.49
C HIS A 124 0.10 -23.39 1.95
N PHE A 125 0.33 -22.87 0.74
CA PHE A 125 -0.52 -21.84 0.15
C PHE A 125 -1.62 -22.38 -0.78
N ALA A 126 -1.78 -23.70 -0.88
CA ALA A 126 -2.84 -24.31 -1.66
C ALA A 126 -4.25 -24.01 -1.07
N PRO A 127 -5.28 -23.85 -1.93
CA PRO A 127 -5.18 -23.69 -3.37
C PRO A 127 -4.73 -22.28 -3.77
N MET A 128 -3.78 -22.20 -4.71
CA MET A 128 -3.48 -20.98 -5.47
C MET A 128 -4.51 -20.78 -6.58
N VAL A 129 -4.60 -19.56 -7.11
CA VAL A 129 -5.62 -19.21 -8.13
C VAL A 129 -4.98 -18.80 -9.45
N PRO A 130 -5.70 -18.85 -10.59
CA PRO A 130 -5.20 -18.25 -11.83
C PRO A 130 -4.99 -16.74 -11.69
N PRO A 131 -4.08 -16.14 -12.47
CA PRO A 131 -3.98 -14.70 -12.59
C PRO A 131 -5.32 -14.08 -13.01
N THR A 132 -5.61 -12.90 -12.48
CA THR A 132 -6.72 -12.05 -12.95
C THR A 132 -6.15 -10.89 -13.75
N ASP A 133 -6.95 -10.32 -14.65
CA ASP A 133 -6.59 -9.07 -15.31
C ASP A 133 -6.29 -7.98 -14.26
N PHE A 134 -5.24 -7.20 -14.47
CA PHE A 134 -4.84 -6.17 -13.52
C PHE A 134 -5.94 -5.12 -13.30
N GLN A 135 -6.75 -4.79 -14.31
CA GLN A 135 -7.85 -3.84 -14.21
C GLN A 135 -8.97 -4.34 -13.29
N THR A 136 -9.03 -5.64 -12.97
CA THR A 136 -10.01 -6.21 -12.02
C THR A 136 -9.93 -5.56 -10.63
N HIS A 137 -8.76 -5.03 -10.25
CA HIS A 137 -8.56 -4.37 -8.96
C HIS A 137 -9.53 -3.19 -8.76
N TRP A 138 -9.97 -2.50 -9.81
CA TRP A 138 -10.85 -1.32 -9.68
C TRP A 138 -12.26 -1.65 -9.19
N SER A 139 -12.66 -2.93 -9.15
CA SER A 139 -13.95 -3.34 -8.59
C SER A 139 -13.97 -3.41 -7.05
N TYR A 140 -12.81 -3.27 -6.39
CA TYR A 140 -12.67 -3.45 -4.93
C TYR A 140 -12.35 -2.15 -4.21
N ARG A 141 -12.95 -1.93 -3.04
CA ARG A 141 -12.70 -0.73 -2.23
C ARG A 141 -11.28 -0.65 -1.69
N TYR A 142 -10.64 -1.78 -1.40
CA TYR A 142 -9.36 -1.80 -0.69
C TYR A 142 -8.35 -2.66 -1.44
N LEU A 143 -7.16 -2.11 -1.73
CA LEU A 143 -6.12 -2.78 -2.51
C LEU A 143 -4.86 -2.95 -1.67
N LEU A 144 -4.42 -4.18 -1.48
CA LEU A 144 -3.17 -4.44 -0.77
C LEU A 144 -1.97 -4.21 -1.69
N ASP A 145 -0.98 -3.45 -1.23
CA ASP A 145 0.28 -3.26 -1.92
C ASP A 145 1.42 -3.84 -1.09
N LEU A 146 2.15 -4.79 -1.69
CA LEU A 146 3.28 -5.51 -1.09
C LEU A 146 4.44 -5.51 -2.06
N ASP A 147 5.61 -5.15 -1.54
CA ASP A 147 6.87 -5.18 -2.27
C ASP A 147 7.16 -6.57 -2.89
N GLY A 148 7.92 -6.57 -3.97
CA GLY A 148 8.42 -7.79 -4.63
C GLY A 148 9.93 -7.93 -4.39
N ALA A 149 10.68 -8.27 -5.44
CA ALA A 149 12.15 -8.27 -5.37
C ALA A 149 12.73 -6.90 -4.99
N ALA A 150 12.00 -5.82 -5.30
CA ALA A 150 12.22 -4.45 -4.88
C ALA A 150 10.85 -3.86 -4.52
N PHE A 151 10.59 -2.61 -4.89
CA PHE A 151 9.28 -1.98 -4.74
C PHE A 151 8.15 -2.68 -5.52
N SER A 152 6.91 -2.41 -5.13
CA SER A 152 5.71 -2.77 -5.91
C SER A 152 5.35 -1.68 -6.91
N GLY A 153 5.56 -1.93 -8.20
CA GLY A 153 5.18 -0.96 -9.22
C GLY A 153 3.67 -0.74 -9.38
N ARG A 154 2.84 -1.58 -8.75
CA ARG A 154 1.36 -1.48 -8.80
C ARG A 154 0.82 -0.31 -7.96
N PHE A 155 1.64 0.23 -7.06
CA PHE A 155 1.19 1.23 -6.09
C PHE A 155 0.69 2.54 -6.72
N ILE A 156 1.40 3.06 -7.73
CA ILE A 156 0.98 4.29 -8.43
C ILE A 156 -0.38 4.07 -9.14
N PRO A 157 -0.57 3.02 -9.95
CA PRO A 157 -1.90 2.69 -10.49
C PRO A 157 -2.99 2.53 -9.42
N PHE A 158 -2.67 1.95 -8.26
CA PHE A 158 -3.64 1.84 -7.17
C PHE A 158 -4.08 3.20 -6.66
N LEU A 159 -3.14 4.12 -6.45
CA LEU A 159 -3.45 5.50 -6.05
C LEU A 159 -4.30 6.23 -7.09
N GLN A 160 -4.10 5.96 -8.39
CA GLN A 160 -4.86 6.61 -9.47
C GLN A 160 -6.34 6.18 -9.52
N SER A 161 -6.67 5.03 -8.93
CA SER A 161 -8.04 4.52 -8.89
C SER A 161 -8.85 5.09 -7.74
N ARG A 162 -10.17 4.86 -7.75
CA ARG A 162 -11.06 5.23 -6.63
C ARG A 162 -11.00 4.26 -5.45
N SER A 163 -10.04 3.35 -5.44
CA SER A 163 -9.84 2.36 -4.37
C SER A 163 -8.82 2.87 -3.36
N LEU A 164 -8.90 2.41 -2.11
CA LEU A 164 -7.99 2.78 -1.04
C LEU A 164 -6.80 1.80 -0.97
N PRO A 165 -5.56 2.25 -1.23
CA PRO A 165 -4.39 1.39 -1.11
C PRO A 165 -3.97 1.17 0.35
N PHE A 166 -3.65 -0.07 0.68
CA PHE A 166 -3.07 -0.51 1.95
C PHE A 166 -1.65 -0.98 1.67
N LYS A 167 -0.63 -0.21 2.06
CA LYS A 167 0.77 -0.51 1.69
C LYS A 167 1.56 -1.06 2.86
N ALA A 168 2.15 -2.25 2.68
CA ALA A 168 3.20 -2.77 3.53
C ALA A 168 4.48 -2.91 2.70
N ALA A 169 5.42 -1.99 2.90
CA ALA A 169 6.63 -1.90 2.07
C ALA A 169 7.88 -1.69 2.92
N LEU A 170 9.00 -2.23 2.44
CA LEU A 170 10.34 -2.07 3.00
C LEU A 170 11.16 -1.10 2.16
N PHE A 171 10.97 -1.09 0.84
CA PHE A 171 11.75 -0.27 -0.06
C PHE A 171 11.21 1.15 -0.07
N ARG A 172 12.14 2.11 0.03
CA ARG A 172 11.84 3.51 -0.21
C ARG A 172 11.67 3.74 -1.71
N GLU A 173 10.75 4.61 -2.10
CA GLU A 173 10.52 4.97 -3.50
C GLU A 173 10.62 6.49 -3.73
N TRP A 174 10.82 6.90 -4.99
CA TRP A 174 11.04 8.31 -5.36
C TRP A 174 9.89 9.26 -4.98
N TRP A 175 8.71 8.70 -4.70
CA TRP A 175 7.51 9.41 -4.30
C TRP A 175 7.33 9.52 -2.78
N ASP A 176 8.18 8.89 -1.96
CA ASP A 176 8.05 8.85 -0.48
C ASP A 176 7.81 10.25 0.11
N ASP A 177 8.58 11.25 -0.34
CA ASP A 177 8.50 12.63 0.17
C ASP A 177 7.32 13.42 -0.42
N ARG A 178 6.54 12.79 -1.32
CA ARG A 178 5.37 13.39 -1.98
C ARG A 178 4.07 12.85 -1.42
N LEU A 179 4.06 11.65 -0.80
CA LEU A 179 2.84 11.04 -0.29
C LEU A 179 2.84 10.95 1.23
N THR A 180 1.71 11.28 1.86
CA THR A 180 1.56 11.23 3.31
C THR A 180 0.71 10.02 3.71
N PRO A 181 1.23 9.12 4.56
CA PRO A 181 0.45 8.03 5.13
C PRO A 181 -0.77 8.56 5.89
N TRP A 182 -1.89 7.83 5.85
CA TRP A 182 -3.20 8.21 6.38
C TRP A 182 -3.91 9.39 5.69
N LEU A 183 -3.26 10.02 4.69
CA LEU A 183 -3.89 11.02 3.83
C LEU A 183 -4.07 10.50 2.41
N HIS A 184 -3.07 9.83 1.84
CA HIS A 184 -3.13 9.32 0.46
C HIS A 184 -3.25 7.79 0.39
N PHE A 185 -2.90 7.08 1.47
CA PHE A 185 -2.97 5.62 1.55
C PHE A 185 -2.94 5.18 3.02
N VAL A 186 -3.26 3.91 3.29
CA VAL A 186 -3.18 3.31 4.62
C VAL A 186 -1.85 2.56 4.77
N PRO A 187 -0.93 2.98 5.68
CA PRO A 187 0.28 2.22 5.95
C PRO A 187 -0.02 0.98 6.81
N LEU A 188 0.63 -0.13 6.49
CA LEU A 188 0.61 -1.36 7.27
C LEU A 188 2.01 -1.67 7.81
N ASP A 189 2.08 -2.12 9.06
CA ASP A 189 3.33 -2.66 9.62
C ASP A 189 3.73 -3.89 8.81
N LEU A 190 4.99 -3.95 8.36
CA LEU A 190 5.51 -5.10 7.65
C LEU A 190 5.27 -6.39 8.43
N ARG A 191 5.46 -6.40 9.76
CA ARG A 191 5.22 -7.57 10.63
C ARG A 191 3.77 -8.06 10.59
N GLY A 192 2.85 -7.29 10.02
CA GLY A 192 1.42 -7.61 9.94
C GLY A 192 0.65 -7.26 11.20
N HIS A 193 1.32 -6.66 12.20
CA HIS A 193 0.66 -6.17 13.41
C HIS A 193 -0.38 -5.11 13.04
N GLY A 194 -1.59 -5.28 13.53
CA GLY A 194 -2.69 -4.37 13.24
C GLY A 194 -3.34 -4.57 11.87
N PHE A 195 -2.91 -5.53 11.03
CA PHE A 195 -3.56 -5.83 9.74
C PHE A 195 -5.08 -6.00 9.91
N TRP A 196 -5.50 -6.91 10.78
CA TRP A 196 -6.91 -7.13 11.07
C TRP A 196 -7.59 -5.98 11.80
N ALA A 197 -6.89 -5.30 12.72
CA ALA A 197 -7.45 -4.15 13.44
C ALA A 197 -7.78 -2.99 12.49
N THR A 198 -6.90 -2.72 11.52
CA THR A 198 -7.10 -1.68 10.50
C THR A 198 -8.24 -2.05 9.56
N LEU A 199 -8.35 -3.32 9.15
CA LEU A 199 -9.48 -3.77 8.35
C LEU A 199 -10.80 -3.67 9.10
N VAL A 200 -10.85 -4.10 10.37
CA VAL A 200 -12.04 -3.95 11.24
C VAL A 200 -12.41 -2.47 11.42
N TYR A 201 -11.43 -1.57 11.51
CA TYR A 201 -11.69 -0.13 11.57
C TYR A 201 -12.42 0.36 10.32
N PHE A 202 -11.90 0.07 9.12
CA PHE A 202 -12.50 0.57 7.88
C PHE A 202 -13.77 -0.16 7.48
N MET A 203 -13.80 -1.49 7.58
CA MET A 203 -14.91 -2.34 7.11
C MET A 203 -16.01 -2.54 8.16
N GLY A 204 -15.74 -2.21 9.43
CA GLY A 204 -16.65 -2.51 10.54
C GLY A 204 -16.63 -3.98 10.93
N LEU A 205 -17.46 -4.32 11.92
CA LEU A 205 -17.69 -5.69 12.36
C LEU A 205 -19.10 -5.81 12.94
N GLU A 206 -19.93 -6.62 12.30
CA GLU A 206 -21.29 -6.93 12.73
C GLU A 206 -21.47 -8.44 12.83
N GLY A 207 -21.80 -8.94 14.02
CA GLY A 207 -22.02 -10.36 14.23
C GLY A 207 -21.68 -10.82 15.63
N LYS A 208 -21.64 -12.14 15.83
CA LYS A 208 -21.17 -12.73 17.08
C LYS A 208 -19.65 -12.86 17.04
N VAL A 209 -18.99 -12.32 18.07
CA VAL A 209 -17.58 -12.51 18.38
C VAL A 209 -17.47 -13.16 19.74
N GLN A 210 -16.83 -14.32 19.86
CA GLN A 210 -16.71 -15.09 21.11
C GLN A 210 -18.06 -15.27 21.83
N GLY A 211 -19.11 -15.53 21.05
CA GLY A 211 -20.49 -15.71 21.55
C GLY A 211 -21.23 -14.41 21.92
N LYS A 212 -20.58 -13.24 21.87
CA LYS A 212 -21.17 -11.94 22.18
C LYS A 212 -21.53 -11.19 20.90
N GLN A 213 -22.75 -10.63 20.83
CA GLN A 213 -23.15 -9.80 19.70
C GLN A 213 -22.38 -8.48 19.72
N VAL A 214 -21.77 -8.12 18.58
CA VAL A 214 -21.05 -6.88 18.36
C VAL A 214 -21.64 -6.16 17.15
N MET A 215 -21.70 -4.83 17.26
CA MET A 215 -22.05 -3.90 16.19
C MET A 215 -21.03 -2.78 16.21
N LEU A 216 -20.05 -2.85 15.32
CA LEU A 216 -19.06 -1.81 15.10
C LEU A 216 -19.25 -1.26 13.67
N PRO A 217 -19.71 -0.02 13.51
CA PRO A 217 -19.90 0.55 12.18
C PRO A 217 -18.57 0.71 11.44
N ALA A 218 -18.63 0.58 10.12
CA ALA A 218 -17.54 0.86 9.20
C ALA A 218 -17.19 2.36 9.17
N HIS A 219 -15.95 2.67 8.82
CA HIS A 219 -15.47 4.04 8.59
C HIS A 219 -15.37 4.33 7.08
N ASP A 220 -16.44 4.03 6.33
CA ASP A 220 -16.46 4.15 4.86
C ASP A 220 -16.15 5.58 4.39
N LYS A 221 -16.66 6.61 5.07
CA LYS A 221 -16.40 8.01 4.69
C LYS A 221 -14.92 8.39 4.82
N GLN A 222 -14.27 7.91 5.87
CA GLN A 222 -12.84 8.14 6.07
C GLN A 222 -12.02 7.37 5.03
N ALA A 223 -12.44 6.14 4.70
CA ALA A 223 -11.78 5.34 3.67
C ALA A 223 -11.89 6.00 2.28
N GLU A 224 -13.08 6.43 1.89
CA GLU A 224 -13.34 7.13 0.63
C GLU A 224 -12.55 8.44 0.55
N TYR A 225 -12.52 9.22 1.64
CA TYR A 225 -11.73 10.45 1.70
C TYR A 225 -10.24 10.19 1.42
N ILE A 226 -9.64 9.18 2.05
CA ILE A 226 -8.22 8.86 1.83
C ILE A 226 -7.99 8.37 0.39
N ALA A 227 -8.91 7.56 -0.16
CA ALA A 227 -8.83 7.07 -1.53
C ALA A 227 -8.85 8.23 -2.54
N GLU A 228 -9.83 9.12 -2.44
CA GLU A 228 -9.96 10.26 -3.35
C GLU A 228 -8.83 11.29 -3.14
N ALA A 229 -8.38 11.53 -1.91
CA ALA A 229 -7.22 12.39 -1.66
C ALA A 229 -5.94 11.82 -2.31
N GLY A 230 -5.70 10.50 -2.18
CA GLY A 230 -4.59 9.82 -2.85
C GLY A 230 -4.68 9.88 -4.37
N ARG A 231 -5.88 9.72 -4.91
CA ARG A 231 -6.18 9.84 -6.35
C ARG A 231 -5.97 11.24 -6.89
N GLU A 232 -6.53 12.26 -6.25
CA GLU A 232 -6.36 13.63 -6.68
C GLU A 232 -4.90 14.07 -6.63
N TRP A 233 -4.18 13.66 -5.58
CA TRP A 233 -2.80 14.08 -5.38
C TRP A 233 -1.81 13.33 -6.29
N SER A 234 -1.96 12.01 -6.46
CA SER A 234 -1.12 11.23 -7.37
C SER A 234 -1.21 11.75 -8.82
N ASN A 235 -2.40 12.15 -9.26
CA ASN A 235 -2.62 12.76 -10.57
C ASN A 235 -2.01 14.17 -10.73
N LYS A 236 -1.52 14.79 -9.65
CA LYS A 236 -0.83 16.09 -9.68
C LYS A 236 0.67 15.98 -9.54
N VAL A 237 1.17 14.99 -8.80
CA VAL A 237 2.60 14.95 -8.41
C VAL A 237 3.33 13.67 -8.81
N LEU A 238 2.66 12.66 -9.36
CA LEU A 238 3.25 11.37 -9.75
C LEU A 238 3.07 11.02 -11.22
N ARG A 239 2.84 12.02 -12.08
CA ARG A 239 2.69 11.82 -13.53
C ARG A 239 4.05 11.51 -14.17
N LYS A 240 4.02 11.10 -15.45
CA LYS A 240 5.25 10.83 -16.20
C LYS A 240 6.13 12.08 -16.31
N GLU A 241 5.51 13.24 -16.51
CA GLU A 241 6.21 14.54 -16.54
C GLU A 241 6.90 14.82 -15.19
N ASP A 242 6.27 14.47 -14.08
CA ASP A 242 6.85 14.65 -12.75
C ASP A 242 8.06 13.72 -12.53
N MET A 243 8.01 12.50 -13.07
CA MET A 243 9.15 11.58 -13.10
C MET A 243 10.29 12.15 -13.96
N GLU A 244 9.98 12.72 -15.12
CA GLU A 244 10.99 13.25 -16.05
C GLU A 244 11.70 14.44 -15.45
N ILE A 245 10.94 15.38 -14.87
CA ILE A 245 11.46 16.52 -14.13
C ILE A 245 12.33 16.05 -12.96
N TYR A 246 11.89 15.03 -12.20
CA TYR A 246 12.68 14.49 -11.10
C TYR A 246 14.02 13.94 -11.61
N MET A 247 13.98 13.09 -12.64
CA MET A 247 15.18 12.47 -13.18
C MET A 247 16.14 13.51 -13.78
N PHE A 248 15.61 14.49 -14.50
CA PHE A 248 16.39 15.60 -15.05
C PHE A 248 17.09 16.40 -13.95
N ARG A 249 16.36 16.83 -12.92
CA ARG A 249 16.94 17.56 -11.77
C ARG A 249 17.97 16.72 -11.03
N LEU A 250 17.71 15.42 -10.85
CA LEU A 250 18.66 14.50 -10.23
C LEU A 250 19.97 14.44 -11.03
N LEU A 251 19.89 14.34 -12.36
CA LEU A 251 21.08 14.30 -13.22
C LEU A 251 21.84 15.63 -13.23
N LEU A 252 21.16 16.77 -13.15
CA LEU A 252 21.80 18.08 -12.99
C LEU A 252 22.57 18.17 -11.67
N GLU A 253 21.95 17.79 -10.55
CA GLU A 253 22.62 17.81 -9.24
C GLU A 253 23.76 16.79 -9.17
N TRP A 254 23.57 15.61 -9.73
CA TRP A 254 24.63 14.61 -9.85
C TRP A 254 25.81 15.17 -10.64
N GLY A 255 25.55 15.74 -11.82
CA GLY A 255 26.57 16.39 -12.64
C GLY A 255 27.34 17.47 -11.88
N ARG A 256 26.62 18.39 -11.21
CA ARG A 256 27.22 19.43 -10.37
C ARG A 256 28.10 18.85 -9.25
N MET A 257 27.66 17.77 -8.60
CA MET A 257 28.39 17.14 -7.49
C MET A 257 29.64 16.36 -7.95
N THR A 258 29.61 15.78 -9.16
CA THR A 258 30.72 14.97 -9.68
C THR A 258 31.72 15.74 -10.53
N ASP A 259 31.43 17.00 -10.88
CA ASP A 259 32.33 17.80 -11.70
C ASP A 259 33.61 18.18 -10.92
N ASP A 260 34.77 18.12 -11.59
CA ASP A 260 36.05 18.51 -11.00
C ASP A 260 36.06 19.99 -10.57
N LYS A 261 35.26 20.82 -11.25
CA LYS A 261 35.06 22.24 -10.95
C LYS A 261 33.83 22.51 -10.08
N ARG A 262 33.30 21.50 -9.36
CA ARG A 262 32.11 21.65 -8.50
C ARG A 262 32.18 22.82 -7.49
N ASP A 263 33.39 23.20 -7.06
CA ASP A 263 33.61 24.32 -6.13
C ASP A 263 33.39 25.69 -6.81
N GLU A 264 33.38 25.73 -8.14
CA GLU A 264 33.14 26.90 -8.99
C GLU A 264 31.80 26.82 -9.75
N LEU A 265 31.09 25.68 -9.69
CA LEU A 265 29.85 25.43 -10.41
C LEU A 265 28.63 25.58 -9.52
N GLY A 266 27.75 26.51 -9.86
CA GLY A 266 26.46 26.74 -9.21
C GLY A 266 26.19 28.21 -8.94
N LEU A 267 25.02 28.50 -8.40
CA LEU A 267 24.73 29.81 -7.82
C LEU A 267 25.35 29.84 -6.41
N GLY A 268 26.20 30.83 -6.12
CA GLY A 268 26.65 31.08 -4.75
C GLY A 268 25.45 31.33 -3.82
N VAL A 269 25.58 31.04 -2.52
CA VAL A 269 24.48 31.17 -1.54
C VAL A 269 23.85 32.58 -1.61
N GLU A 270 24.67 33.62 -1.67
CA GLU A 270 24.20 35.01 -1.76
C GLU A 270 23.41 35.28 -3.06
N GLU A 271 23.83 34.68 -4.17
CA GLU A 271 23.17 34.86 -5.45
C GLU A 271 21.86 34.07 -5.51
N ALA A 272 21.83 32.85 -4.97
CA ALA A 272 20.63 32.05 -4.82
C ALA A 272 19.60 32.76 -3.92
N GLU A 273 20.03 33.34 -2.80
CA GLU A 273 19.16 34.13 -1.92
C GLU A 273 18.62 35.39 -2.61
N ARG A 274 19.45 36.07 -3.40
CA ARG A 274 19.03 37.25 -4.18
C ARG A 274 17.94 36.88 -5.18
N ILE A 275 18.14 35.81 -5.96
CA ILE A 275 17.17 35.31 -6.92
C ILE A 275 15.88 34.87 -6.23
N GLY A 276 15.99 34.14 -5.11
CA GLY A 276 14.84 33.72 -4.31
C GLY A 276 13.99 34.90 -3.82
N LYS A 277 14.64 35.96 -3.31
CA LYS A 277 13.95 37.21 -2.91
C LYS A 277 13.25 37.90 -4.07
N GLU A 278 13.83 37.89 -5.28
CA GLU A 278 13.20 38.44 -6.48
C GLU A 278 11.98 37.62 -6.92
N TRP A 279 12.04 36.29 -6.81
CA TRP A 279 10.94 35.41 -7.20
C TRP A 279 9.75 35.52 -6.24
N VAL A 280 10.01 35.66 -4.94
CA VAL A 280 8.96 35.93 -3.93
C VAL A 280 8.31 37.29 -4.20
N LYS A 281 9.10 38.34 -4.43
CA LYS A 281 8.58 39.68 -4.77
C LYS A 281 7.78 39.70 -6.08
N GLY A 282 8.18 38.89 -7.05
CA GLY A 282 7.53 38.77 -8.35
C GLY A 282 6.33 37.83 -8.38
N GLY A 283 5.92 37.24 -7.24
CA GLY A 283 4.80 36.30 -7.15
C GLY A 283 5.05 34.95 -7.86
N LYS A 284 6.31 34.63 -8.15
CA LYS A 284 6.73 33.40 -8.86
C LYS A 284 7.07 32.23 -7.92
N MET A 285 7.15 32.49 -6.61
CA MET A 285 7.28 31.49 -5.56
C MET A 285 6.30 31.80 -4.43
N TYR A 286 5.49 30.80 -4.04
CA TYR A 286 4.72 30.82 -2.81
C TYR A 286 5.46 29.96 -1.77
N TYR A 287 6.05 30.60 -0.77
CA TYR A 287 6.32 29.95 0.52
C TYR A 287 5.05 30.12 1.36
N ASP A 288 4.25 29.07 1.51
CA ASP A 288 3.28 29.03 2.60
C ASP A 288 3.89 28.19 3.73
N ASP A 289 4.78 28.82 4.51
CA ASP A 289 5.30 28.28 5.77
C ASP A 289 4.22 28.33 6.87
N LYS A 290 3.04 27.76 6.57
CA LYS A 290 1.96 27.58 7.55
C LYS A 290 1.78 26.11 7.89
N HIS A 291 2.87 25.45 8.24
CA HIS A 291 2.84 24.22 9.04
C HIS A 291 3.67 24.45 10.31
N THR A 292 3.13 25.30 11.20
CA THR A 292 3.43 25.30 12.64
C THR A 292 2.26 24.69 13.39
#